data_AF-B8DMZ5-F1
#
_entry.id   AF-B8DMZ5-F1
#
_cell.length_a   1.000
_cell.length_b   1.000
_cell.length_c   1.000
_cell.angle_alpha   90.00
_cell.angle_beta   90.00
_cell.angle_gamma   90.00
#
_symmetry.space_group_name_H-M   'P 1'
#
loop_
_entity.id
_entity.type
_entity.pdbx_description
1 polymer ?
#
loop_
_entity_poly.entity_id
_entity_poly.type
_entity_poly.pdbx_seq_one_letter_code
_entity_poly.pdbx_strand_id
1 'polypeptide(L)' 'MHIDWNTLLCAVGLAFVIESIPYVLFAERMRPVLRSLSDQPPGMLRGMGIAAMCVGVLVVWLARRMLV' A
#
# COMPACT_ATOMS: atom_id res chain seq x y z
N MET A 1 19.36 -9.56 -13.27
CA MET A 1 18.70 -8.37 -12.67
C MET A 1 19.58 -7.88 -11.53
N HIS A 2 20.14 -6.68 -11.62
CA HIS A 2 20.80 -6.04 -10.48
C HIS A 2 19.69 -5.44 -9.62
N ILE A 3 19.45 -6.00 -8.44
CA ILE A 3 18.46 -5.47 -7.50
C ILE A 3 19.17 -4.44 -6.64
N ASP A 4 18.79 -3.18 -6.76
CA ASP A 4 19.32 -2.11 -5.92
C ASP A 4 18.70 -2.18 -4.54
N TRP A 5 19.38 -2.87 -3.62
CA TRP A 5 18.92 -3.12 -2.25
C TRP A 5 18.58 -1.84 -1.48
N ASN A 6 19.31 -0.75 -1.73
CA ASN A 6 19.01 0.55 -1.10
C ASN A 6 17.61 1.06 -1.49
N THR A 7 17.31 1.05 -2.79
CA THR A 7 16.00 1.46 -3.31
C THR A 7 14.87 0.59 -2.76
N LEU A 8 15.11 -0.72 -2.66
CA LEU A 8 14.13 -1.65 -2.11
C LEU A 8 13.87 -1.36 -0.62
N LEU A 9 14.93 -1.19 0.18
CA LEU A 9 14.79 -0.87 1.60
C LEU A 9 14.09 0.47 1.83
N CYS A 10 14.42 1.51 1.04
CA CYS A 10 13.71 2.78 1.09
C CYS A 10 12.22 2.62 0.74
N ALA A 11 11.89 1.88 -0.33
CA ALA A 11 10.49 1.67 -0.71
C ALA A 11 9.70 0.93 0.37
N VAL A 12 10.29 -0.11 0.98
CA VAL A 12 9.68 -0.84 2.09
C VAL A 12 9.51 0.06 3.32
N GLY A 13 10.52 0.84 3.67
CA GLY A 13 10.45 1.80 4.79
C GLY A 13 9.35 2.84 4.59
N LEU A 14 9.26 3.43 3.39
CA LEU A 14 8.19 4.36 3.04
C LEU A 14 6.80 3.72 3.09
N ALA A 15 6.66 2.47 2.63
CA ALA A 15 5.40 1.74 2.72
C ALA A 15 4.94 1.56 4.17
N PHE A 16 5.84 1.19 5.09
CA PHE A 16 5.52 1.12 6.52
C PHE A 16 5.11 2.47 7.11
N VAL A 17 5.83 3.55 6.78
CA VAL A 17 5.47 4.89 7.25
C VAL A 17 4.08 5.28 6.77
N ILE A 18 3.80 5.14 5.47
CA ILE A 18 2.51 5.53 4.87
C ILE A 18 1.38 4.68 5.43
N GLU A 19 1.55 3.36 5.49
CA GLU A 19 0.53 2.44 6.01
C GLU A 19 0.23 2.71 7.48
N SER A 20 1.18 3.22 8.27
CA SER A 20 1.00 3.49 9.69
C SER A 20 0.25 4.81 9.99
N ILE A 21 0.26 5.78 9.07
CA ILE A 21 -0.37 7.10 9.28
C ILE A 21 -1.83 6.97 9.71
N PRO A 22 -2.67 6.16 9.03
CA PRO A 22 -4.07 6.01 9.41
C PRO A 22 -4.25 5.39 10.81
N TYR A 23 -3.36 4.49 11.22
CA TYR A 23 -3.40 3.87 12.55
C TYR A 23 -2.98 4.82 13.66
N VAL A 24 -2.05 5.74 13.39
CA VAL A 24 -1.57 6.73 14.36
C VAL A 24 -2.54 7.91 14.49
N LEU A 25 -2.95 8.51 13.36
CA LEU A 25 -3.77 9.71 13.36
C LEU A 25 -5.27 9.43 13.54
N PHE A 26 -5.74 8.27 13.09
CA PHE A 26 -7.17 7.95 13.02
C PHE A 26 -7.50 6.58 13.65
N ALA A 27 -6.80 6.20 14.72
CA ALA A 27 -6.95 4.93 15.41
C ALA A 27 -8.43 4.56 15.70
N GLU A 28 -9.24 5.54 16.09
CA GLU A 28 -10.65 5.31 16.42
C GLU A 28 -11.50 4.94 15.21
N ARG A 29 -11.20 5.52 14.05
CA ARG A 29 -11.90 5.27 12.78
C ARG A 29 -11.41 3.98 12.12
N MET A 30 -10.17 3.58 12.38
CA MET A 30 -9.60 2.38 11.77
C MET A 30 -10.21 1.09 12.35
N ARG A 31 -10.57 1.07 13.63
CA ARG A 31 -11.20 -0.09 14.29
C ARG A 31 -12.45 -0.61 13.55
N PRO A 32 -13.47 0.20 13.24
CA PRO A 32 -14.64 -0.28 12.48
C PRO A 32 -14.29 -0.63 11.03
N VAL A 33 -13.34 0.06 10.40
CA VAL A 33 -12.88 -0.27 9.03
C VAL A 33 -12.28 -1.68 8.99
N LEU A 34 -11.39 -2.01 9.92
CA LEU A 34 -10.79 -3.34 10.02
C LEU A 34 -11.82 -4.45 10.25
N ARG A 35 -12.84 -4.20 11.09
CA ARG A 35 -13.96 -5.14 11.28
C ARG A 35 -14.76 -5.33 9.99
N SER A 36 -15.05 -4.25 9.28
CA SER A 36 -15.74 -4.34 7.99
C SER A 36 -14.92 -5.13 6.96
N LEU A 37 -13.59 -4.98 6.96
CA LEU A 37 -12.68 -5.74 6.11
C LEU A 37 -12.63 -7.23 6.50
N SER A 38 -12.65 -7.56 7.78
CA SER A 38 -12.64 -8.96 8.24
C SER A 38 -13.91 -9.72 7.84
N ASP A 39 -15.04 -9.02 7.71
CA ASP A 39 -16.32 -9.61 7.33
C ASP A 39 -16.45 -9.79 5.80
N GLN A 40 -15.53 -9.23 5.00
CA GLN A 40 -15.58 -9.37 3.54
C GLN A 40 -15.22 -10.79 3.08
N PRO A 41 -15.89 -11.31 2.03
CA PRO A 41 -15.52 -12.59 1.47
C PRO A 41 -14.10 -12.53 0.87
N PRO A 42 -13.33 -13.64 0.89
CA PRO A 42 -11.95 -13.67 0.38
C PRO A 42 -11.79 -13.19 -1.07
N GLY A 43 -12.83 -13.35 -1.91
CA GLY A 43 -12.83 -12.86 -3.29
C GLY A 43 -12.75 -11.33 -3.38
N MET A 44 -13.49 -10.63 -2.52
CA MET A 44 -13.50 -9.16 -2.48
C MET A 44 -12.14 -8.63 -2.00
N LEU A 45 -11.58 -9.23 -0.94
CA LEU A 45 -10.26 -8.88 -0.42
C LEU A 45 -9.15 -9.04 -1.49
N ARG A 46 -9.21 -10.12 -2.28
CA ARG A 46 -8.28 -10.33 -3.40
C ARG A 46 -8.46 -9.27 -4.48
N GLY A 47 -9.69 -8.92 -4.83
CA GLY A 47 -9.98 -7.86 -5.80
C GLY A 47 -9.43 -6.50 -5.36
N MET A 48 -9.62 -6.15 -4.09
CA MET A 48 -9.04 -4.94 -3.49
C MET A 48 -7.51 -4.95 -3.54
N GLY A 49 -6.89 -6.10 -3.20
CA GLY A 49 -5.44 -6.27 -3.27
C GLY A 49 -4.89 -6.09 -4.69
N ILE A 50 -5.53 -6.71 -5.69
CA ILE A 50 -5.14 -6.56 -7.10
C ILE A 50 -5.28 -5.10 -7.55
N ALA A 51 -6.39 -4.44 -7.22
CA ALA A 51 -6.59 -3.03 -7.55
C ALA A 51 -5.50 -2.14 -6.92
N ALA A 52 -5.18 -2.37 -5.64
CA ALA A 52 -4.10 -1.65 -4.96
C ALA A 52 -2.73 -1.90 -5.60
N MET A 53 -2.44 -3.14 -6.01
CA MET A 53 -1.21 -3.46 -6.76
C MET A 53 -1.14 -2.73 -8.10
N CYS A 54 -2.23 -2.68 -8.87
CA CYS A 54 -2.28 -1.94 -10.13
C CYS A 54 -2.03 -0.44 -9.93
N VAL A 55 -2.65 0.16 -8.91
CA VAL A 55 -2.41 1.57 -8.54
C VAL A 55 -0.95 1.78 -8.15
N GLY A 56 -0.38 0.91 -7.33
CA GLY A 56 1.04 0.97 -6.94
C GLY A 56 1.97 0.93 -8.15
N VAL A 57 1.73 0.02 -9.10
CA VAL A 57 2.51 -0.04 -10.36
C VAL A 57 2.37 1.25 -11.17
N LEU A 58 1.15 1.80 -11.28
CA LEU A 58 0.89 3.06 -12.00
C LEU A 58 1.63 4.24 -11.36
N VAL A 59 1.59 4.36 -10.04
CA VAL A 59 2.30 5.42 -9.29
C VAL A 59 3.81 5.32 -9.52
N VAL A 60 4.39 4.13 -9.39
CA VAL A 60 5.83 3.93 -9.62
C VAL A 60 6.21 4.21 -11.08
N TRP A 61 5.36 3.83 -12.03
CA TRP A 61 5.57 4.13 -13.46
C TRP A 61 5.53 5.64 -13.73
N LEU A 62 4.55 6.37 -13.18
CA LEU A 62 4.45 7.83 -13.30
C LEU A 62 5.66 8.52 -12.67
N ALA A 63 6.04 8.12 -11.45
CA ALA A 63 7.20 8.69 -10.77
C ALA A 63 8.49 8.51 -11.58
N ARG A 64 8.71 7.33 -12.16
CA ARG A 64 9.85 7.07 -13.05
C ARG A 64 9.82 7.84 -14.36
N ARG A 65 8.65 8.28 -14.83
CA ARG A 65 8.50 9.03 -16.08
C ARG A 65 8.50 10.55 -15.88
N MET A 66 8.15 11.02 -14.68
CA MET A 66 8.14 12.44 -14.33
C MET A 66 9.45 12.92 -13.71
N LEU A 67 10.19 12.04 -13.04
CA LEU A 67 11.45 12.37 -12.34
C LEU A 67 12.71 11.98 -13.14
N VAL A 68 12.54 11.57 -14.39
CA VAL A 68 13.60 11.27 -15.38
C VAL A 68 13.38 12.18 -16.57
#